data_AF-A0A6P1IKB8-F1
#
_entry.id   AF-A0A6P1IKB8-F1
#
_cell.length_a   1.000
_cell.length_b   1.000
_cell.length_c   1.000
_cell.angle_alpha   90.00
_cell.angle_beta   90.00
_cell.angle_gamma   90.00
#
_symmetry.space_group_name_H-M   'P 1'
#
loop_
_entity.id
_entity.type
_entity.pdbx_description
1 polymer ?
#
loop_
_entity_poly.entity_id
_entity_poly.type
_entity_poly.pdbx_seq_one_letter_code
_entity_poly.pdbx_strand_id
1 'polypeptide(L)'
;MHFNHSKAAVLVVGLDPGGNNAFGWVIAAGTFAAPRFLSGGVCSSAQAAITEVQNNLTCEMAAVGIDAPLFWSSSGDRRADVHVRRLVCAAGGQAGTVGHVNSLQGACLVQGAIAARLVNEKWPAAAITEAHPKALLRVCSDVHEFAAIQDLQGEGHHIRDAGLGAISALAMIEKRASWQDLAATEPEPLYPLGVQVAYWFPRRADPSR
;
A
#
# COMPACT_ATOMS: atom_id res chain seq x y z
N MET A 1 -41.32 -28.43 24.01
CA MET A 1 -40.11 -27.76 24.51
C MET A 1 -39.47 -27.02 23.34
N HIS A 2 -39.61 -25.70 23.30
CA HIS A 2 -38.98 -24.87 22.27
C HIS A 2 -37.53 -24.65 22.69
N PHE A 3 -36.58 -25.30 22.02
CA PHE A 3 -35.16 -24.97 22.16
C PHE A 3 -34.91 -23.63 21.48
N ASN A 4 -35.00 -22.56 22.28
CA ASN A 4 -34.60 -21.23 21.88
C ASN A 4 -33.06 -21.24 21.78
N HIS A 5 -32.54 -21.61 20.61
CA HIS A 5 -31.15 -21.34 20.27
C HIS A 5 -31.08 -19.83 20.08
N SER A 6 -30.84 -19.08 21.15
CA SER A 6 -30.35 -17.71 21.01
C SER A 6 -29.04 -17.83 20.23
N LYS A 7 -29.08 -17.63 18.90
CA LYS A 7 -27.86 -17.49 18.12
C LYS A 7 -27.06 -16.40 18.82
N ALA A 8 -25.87 -16.77 19.31
CA ALA A 8 -24.95 -15.80 19.87
C ALA A 8 -24.82 -14.66 18.85
N ALA A 9 -24.97 -13.42 19.33
CA ALA A 9 -24.85 -12.27 18.45
C ALA A 9 -23.46 -12.29 17.82
N VAL A 10 -23.41 -12.30 16.48
CA VAL A 10 -22.14 -12.34 15.75
C VAL A 10 -21.52 -10.95 15.84
N LEU A 11 -20.32 -10.85 16.41
CA LEU A 11 -19.54 -9.61 16.42
C LEU A 11 -18.77 -9.47 15.11
N VAL A 12 -18.82 -8.28 14.53
CA VAL A 12 -18.08 -7.93 13.31
C VAL A 12 -17.46 -6.54 13.44
N VAL A 13 -16.37 -6.32 12.72
CA VAL A 13 -15.67 -5.04 12.69
C VAL A 13 -15.68 -4.47 11.27
N GLY A 14 -15.85 -3.16 11.15
CA GLY A 14 -15.64 -2.40 9.92
C GLY A 14 -14.43 -1.48 10.08
N LEU A 15 -13.55 -1.44 9.09
CA LEU A 15 -12.41 -0.54 9.03
C LEU A 15 -12.44 0.26 7.72
N ASP A 16 -12.24 1.56 7.80
CA ASP A 16 -12.19 2.46 6.65
C ASP A 16 -10.85 3.22 6.68
N PRO A 17 -9.82 2.71 5.99
CA PRO A 17 -8.52 3.35 5.94
C PRO A 17 -8.58 4.73 5.30
N GLY A 18 -8.12 5.74 6.04
CA GLY A 18 -7.95 7.11 5.54
C GLY A 18 -6.60 7.71 5.93
N GLY A 19 -6.44 8.99 5.61
CA GLY A 19 -5.28 9.77 6.02
C GLY A 19 -5.30 10.16 7.51
N ASN A 20 -4.52 11.17 7.87
CA ASN A 20 -4.45 11.67 9.25
C ASN A 20 -5.84 12.06 9.80
N ASN A 21 -6.20 11.54 10.97
CA ASN A 21 -7.52 11.68 11.61
C ASN A 21 -8.72 11.25 10.74
N ALA A 22 -8.52 10.36 9.78
CA ALA A 22 -9.55 9.92 8.84
C ALA A 22 -9.66 8.40 8.71
N PHE A 23 -9.00 7.62 9.58
CA PHE A 23 -9.16 6.17 9.63
C PHE A 23 -10.37 5.81 10.51
N GLY A 24 -11.47 5.40 9.89
CA GLY A 24 -12.70 4.98 10.59
C GLY A 24 -12.64 3.54 11.09
N TRP A 25 -13.25 3.28 12.25
CA TRP A 25 -13.46 1.93 12.75
C TRP A 25 -14.83 1.81 13.45
N VAL A 26 -15.46 0.62 13.34
CA VAL A 26 -16.75 0.31 13.94
C VAL A 26 -16.78 -1.13 14.43
N ILE A 27 -17.36 -1.36 15.61
CA ILE A 27 -17.76 -2.68 16.11
C ILE A 27 -19.29 -2.77 16.03
N ALA A 28 -19.80 -3.83 15.40
CA ALA A 28 -21.22 -4.13 15.32
C ALA A 28 -21.52 -5.57 15.75
N ALA A 29 -22.77 -5.82 16.14
CA ALA A 29 -23.27 -7.12 16.53
C ALA A 29 -24.59 -7.45 15.84
N GLY A 30 -24.92 -8.73 15.72
CA GLY A 30 -26.27 -9.18 15.40
C GLY A 30 -26.33 -10.01 14.12
N THR A 31 -27.35 -9.75 13.30
CA THR A 31 -27.54 -10.44 12.01
C THR A 31 -27.59 -9.43 10.89
N PHE A 32 -27.46 -9.90 9.65
CA PHE A 32 -27.58 -9.02 8.48
C PHE A 32 -28.91 -8.25 8.43
N ALA A 33 -30.02 -8.87 8.86
CA ALA A 33 -31.34 -8.22 8.89
C ALA A 33 -31.51 -7.24 10.06
N ALA A 34 -30.66 -7.33 11.09
CA ALA A 34 -30.74 -6.51 12.30
C ALA A 34 -29.33 -6.27 12.88
N PRO A 35 -28.51 -5.44 12.21
CA PRO A 35 -27.20 -5.05 12.73
C PRO A 35 -27.38 -4.03 13.86
N ARG A 36 -26.54 -4.12 14.89
CA ARG A 36 -26.50 -3.21 16.03
C ARG A 36 -25.11 -2.62 16.17
N PHE A 37 -25.01 -1.30 16.06
CA PHE A 37 -23.80 -0.56 16.39
C PHE A 37 -23.47 -0.72 17.88
N LEU A 38 -22.21 -1.00 18.21
CA LEU A 38 -21.73 -1.10 19.59
C LEU A 38 -20.79 0.04 19.95
N SER A 39 -19.76 0.26 19.14
CA SER A 39 -18.73 1.28 19.35
C SER A 39 -18.09 1.65 18.01
N GLY A 40 -17.46 2.82 17.93
CA GLY A 40 -16.77 3.28 16.74
C GLY A 40 -16.16 4.65 16.90
N GLY A 41 -15.25 5.01 16.00
CA GLY A 41 -14.52 6.27 16.05
C GLY A 41 -13.64 6.48 14.82
N VAL A 42 -12.81 7.52 14.89
CA VAL A 42 -11.79 7.84 13.90
C VAL A 42 -10.43 7.97 14.57
N CYS A 43 -9.38 7.57 13.86
CA CYS A 43 -8.00 7.70 14.30
C CYS A 43 -7.08 7.99 13.09
N SER A 44 -5.76 7.95 13.29
CA SER A 44 -4.79 8.36 12.27
C SER A 44 -4.02 7.22 11.62
N SER A 45 -4.21 5.97 12.05
CA SER A 45 -3.48 4.82 11.50
C SER A 45 -4.21 3.49 11.71
N ALA A 46 -3.85 2.50 10.91
CA ALA A 46 -4.36 1.13 11.06
C ALA A 46 -4.05 0.55 12.45
N GLN A 47 -2.82 0.75 12.96
CA GLN A 47 -2.45 0.26 14.28
C GLN A 47 -3.28 0.91 15.39
N ALA A 48 -3.53 2.22 15.31
CA ALA A 48 -4.41 2.91 16.26
C ALA A 48 -5.83 2.36 16.19
N ALA A 49 -6.37 2.13 14.99
CA ALA A 49 -7.70 1.55 14.81
C ALA A 49 -7.80 0.14 15.42
N ILE A 50 -6.79 -0.71 15.23
CA ILE A 50 -6.76 -2.05 15.83
C ILE A 50 -6.70 -1.96 17.35
N THR A 51 -5.89 -1.07 17.92
CA THR A 51 -5.83 -0.84 19.37
C THR A 51 -7.18 -0.38 19.92
N GLU A 52 -7.86 0.56 19.25
CA GLU A 52 -9.19 1.02 19.64
C GLU A 52 -10.22 -0.11 19.59
N VAL A 53 -10.22 -0.90 18.52
CA VAL A 53 -11.08 -2.09 18.40
C VAL A 53 -10.80 -3.07 19.53
N GLN A 54 -9.53 -3.41 19.80
CA GLN A 54 -9.14 -4.33 20.87
C GLN A 54 -9.61 -3.85 22.25
N ASN A 55 -9.47 -2.56 22.54
CA ASN A 55 -9.89 -1.97 23.81
C ASN A 55 -11.43 -1.99 24.00
N ASN A 56 -12.19 -2.05 22.91
CA ASN A 56 -13.65 -2.03 22.92
C ASN A 56 -14.29 -3.41 22.67
N LEU A 57 -13.49 -4.44 22.35
CA LEU A 57 -13.98 -5.80 22.15
C LEU A 57 -14.21 -6.49 23.49
N THR A 58 -15.40 -7.08 23.65
CA THR A 58 -15.78 -7.84 24.86
C THR A 58 -15.66 -9.35 24.68
N CYS A 59 -15.56 -9.83 23.45
CA CYS A 59 -15.25 -11.20 23.09
C CYS A 59 -14.63 -11.27 21.69
N GLU A 60 -14.36 -12.47 21.20
CA GLU A 60 -13.79 -12.70 19.88
C GLU A 60 -14.72 -12.20 18.76
N MET A 61 -14.15 -11.50 17.77
CA MET A 61 -14.87 -11.07 16.58
C MET A 61 -14.93 -12.19 15.54
N ALA A 62 -16.04 -12.31 14.82
CA ALA A 62 -16.22 -13.35 13.81
C ALA A 62 -15.72 -12.94 12.42
N ALA A 63 -15.74 -11.63 12.10
CA ALA A 63 -15.34 -11.14 10.78
C ALA A 63 -14.97 -9.65 10.80
N VAL A 64 -14.18 -9.25 9.80
CA VAL A 64 -13.79 -7.84 9.57
C VAL A 64 -14.05 -7.49 8.10
N GLY A 65 -14.76 -6.39 7.86
CA GLY A 65 -14.83 -5.73 6.56
C GLY A 65 -13.88 -4.54 6.52
N ILE A 66 -13.15 -4.36 5.42
CA ILE A 66 -12.18 -3.27 5.28
C ILE A 66 -12.47 -2.55 3.96
N ASP A 67 -12.63 -1.23 3.99
CA ASP A 67 -12.78 -0.39 2.80
C ASP A 67 -11.43 -0.18 2.10
N ALA A 68 -10.88 -1.27 1.57
CA ALA A 68 -9.65 -1.24 0.80
C ALA A 68 -9.56 -2.41 -0.18
N PRO A 69 -8.85 -2.27 -1.31
CA PRO A 69 -8.36 -3.40 -2.06
C PRO A 69 -7.41 -4.26 -1.19
N LEU A 70 -7.77 -5.52 -0.92
CA LEU A 70 -6.95 -6.45 -0.13
C LEU A 70 -6.27 -7.55 -0.96
N PHE A 71 -6.50 -7.57 -2.26
CA PHE A 71 -5.88 -8.50 -3.20
C PHE A 71 -5.80 -7.88 -4.59
N TRP A 72 -4.89 -8.36 -5.44
CA TRP A 72 -4.64 -7.78 -6.75
C TRP A 72 -4.35 -8.82 -7.83
N SER A 73 -4.49 -8.39 -9.09
CA SER A 73 -4.06 -9.15 -10.27
C SER A 73 -2.74 -8.60 -10.78
N SER A 74 -1.80 -9.48 -11.11
CA SER A 74 -0.55 -9.10 -11.79
C SER A 74 -0.76 -8.66 -13.24
N SER A 75 -1.94 -8.90 -13.81
CA SER A 75 -2.26 -8.61 -15.21
C SER A 75 -3.10 -7.35 -15.43
N GLY A 76 -3.19 -6.46 -14.43
CA GLY A 76 -3.99 -5.24 -14.50
C GLY A 76 -5.32 -5.32 -13.74
N ASP A 77 -6.40 -4.75 -14.29
CA ASP A 77 -7.65 -4.51 -13.57
C ASP A 77 -8.24 -5.80 -12.97
N ARG A 78 -8.78 -5.71 -11.75
CA ARG A 78 -9.31 -6.89 -11.06
C ARG A 78 -10.67 -7.24 -11.66
N ARG A 79 -10.92 -8.53 -11.91
CA ARG A 79 -12.25 -9.01 -12.34
C ARG A 79 -13.35 -8.58 -11.36
N ALA A 80 -13.04 -8.51 -10.06
CA ALA A 80 -13.94 -7.98 -9.04
C ALA A 80 -14.26 -6.50 -9.28
N ASP A 81 -13.28 -5.64 -9.53
CA ASP A 81 -13.49 -4.21 -9.79
C ASP A 81 -14.31 -3.98 -11.05
N VAL A 82 -14.03 -4.73 -12.12
CA VAL A 82 -14.82 -4.70 -13.36
C VAL A 82 -16.29 -5.05 -13.08
N HIS A 83 -16.53 -6.06 -12.24
CA HIS A 83 -17.88 -6.46 -11.86
C HIS A 83 -18.59 -5.38 -11.01
N VAL A 84 -17.94 -4.87 -9.96
CA VAL A 84 -18.50 -3.82 -9.09
C VAL A 84 -18.78 -2.55 -9.89
N ARG A 85 -17.85 -2.13 -10.75
CA ARG A 85 -18.01 -0.95 -11.61
C ARG A 85 -19.23 -1.07 -12.52
N ARG A 86 -19.47 -2.26 -13.08
CA ARG A 86 -20.68 -2.53 -13.88
C ARG A 86 -21.95 -2.35 -13.06
N LEU A 87 -21.99 -2.86 -11.83
CA LEU A 87 -23.15 -2.72 -10.94
C LEU A 87 -23.38 -1.25 -10.53
N VAL A 88 -22.30 -0.52 -10.19
CA VAL A 88 -22.36 0.91 -9.86
C VAL A 88 -22.93 1.71 -11.03
N CYS A 89 -22.42 1.51 -12.24
CA CYS A 89 -22.95 2.20 -13.43
C CYS A 89 -24.42 1.82 -13.71
N ALA A 90 -24.78 0.54 -13.55
CA ALA A 90 -26.17 0.10 -13.73
C ALA A 90 -27.13 0.73 -12.71
N ALA A 91 -26.64 1.10 -11.52
CA ALA A 91 -27.38 1.84 -10.50
C ALA A 91 -27.37 3.37 -10.71
N GLY A 92 -26.82 3.88 -11.82
CA GLY A 92 -26.72 5.32 -12.12
C GLY A 92 -25.52 6.03 -11.49
N GLY A 93 -24.62 5.29 -10.84
CA GLY A 93 -23.37 5.81 -10.29
C GLY A 93 -22.27 5.98 -11.35
N GLN A 94 -21.15 6.58 -10.95
CA GLN A 94 -20.00 6.81 -11.82
C GLN A 94 -18.98 5.67 -11.71
N ALA A 95 -18.39 5.28 -12.85
CA ALA A 95 -17.38 4.23 -12.91
C ALA A 95 -16.16 4.48 -12.00
N GLY A 96 -15.81 5.75 -11.77
CA GLY A 96 -14.71 6.18 -10.91
C GLY A 96 -14.92 5.95 -9.41
N THR A 97 -16.13 5.57 -8.98
CA THR A 97 -16.41 5.16 -7.59
C THR A 97 -15.60 3.93 -7.19
N VAL A 98 -15.25 3.08 -8.18
CA VAL A 98 -14.40 1.91 -7.97
C VAL A 98 -12.99 2.25 -8.41
N GLY A 99 -12.04 2.20 -7.46
CA GLY A 99 -10.62 2.43 -7.73
C GLY A 99 -10.10 1.60 -8.91
N HIS A 100 -9.09 2.13 -9.61
CA HIS A 100 -8.48 1.48 -10.77
C HIS A 100 -7.00 1.22 -10.48
N VAL A 101 -6.53 -0.01 -10.69
CA VAL A 101 -5.14 -0.38 -10.40
C VAL A 101 -4.13 0.34 -11.31
N ASN A 102 -4.53 0.75 -12.52
CA ASN A 102 -3.71 1.59 -13.39
C ASN A 102 -3.97 3.10 -13.22
N SER A 103 -4.66 3.52 -12.16
CA SER A 103 -4.63 4.94 -11.75
C SER A 103 -3.26 5.29 -11.20
N LEU A 104 -2.92 6.58 -11.05
CA LEU A 104 -1.65 6.98 -10.42
C LEU A 104 -1.50 6.40 -9.01
N GLN A 105 -2.58 6.42 -8.22
CA GLN A 105 -2.60 5.85 -6.86
C GLN A 105 -2.43 4.33 -6.89
N GLY A 106 -3.11 3.64 -7.82
CA GLY A 106 -2.93 2.20 -8.03
C GLY A 106 -1.54 1.83 -8.53
N ALA A 107 -0.95 2.62 -9.44
CA ALA A 107 0.38 2.38 -9.97
C ALA A 107 1.44 2.50 -8.87
N CYS A 108 1.37 3.55 -8.04
CA CYS A 108 2.33 3.76 -6.96
C CYS A 108 2.15 2.78 -5.80
N LEU A 109 0.93 2.58 -5.30
CA LEU A 109 0.69 1.82 -4.06
C LEU A 109 0.55 0.31 -4.29
N VAL A 110 0.15 -0.10 -5.50
CA VAL A 110 -0.16 -1.51 -5.79
C VAL A 110 0.80 -2.10 -6.82
N GLN A 111 0.99 -1.46 -7.98
CA GLN A 111 1.82 -2.05 -9.04
C GLN A 111 3.29 -2.17 -8.65
N GLY A 112 3.83 -1.18 -7.93
CA GLY A 112 5.19 -1.28 -7.35
C GLY A 112 5.34 -2.48 -6.41
N ALA A 113 4.32 -2.71 -5.57
CA ALA A 113 4.33 -3.81 -4.61
C ALA A 113 4.20 -5.19 -5.29
N ILE A 114 3.35 -5.29 -6.32
CA ILE A 114 3.25 -6.49 -7.18
C ILE A 114 4.58 -6.76 -7.91
N ALA A 115 5.22 -5.72 -8.45
CA ALA A 115 6.50 -5.87 -9.13
C ALA A 115 7.58 -6.42 -8.21
N ALA A 116 7.69 -5.91 -6.98
CA ALA A 116 8.63 -6.44 -5.98
C ALA A 116 8.35 -7.91 -5.64
N ARG A 117 7.09 -8.30 -5.47
CA ARG A 117 6.72 -9.71 -5.26
C ARG A 117 7.13 -10.61 -6.43
N LEU A 118 6.81 -10.21 -7.67
CA LEU A 118 7.16 -10.98 -8.87
C LEU A 118 8.67 -11.07 -9.08
N VAL A 119 9.42 -10.02 -8.75
CA VAL A 119 10.89 -10.05 -8.74
C VAL A 119 11.41 -11.06 -7.74
N ASN A 120 10.90 -11.07 -6.50
CA ASN A 120 11.31 -12.03 -5.49
C ASN A 120 10.94 -13.48 -5.86
N GLU A 121 9.78 -13.71 -6.49
CA GLU A 121 9.39 -15.05 -6.96
C GLU A 121 10.30 -15.54 -8.10
N LYS A 122 10.67 -14.66 -9.04
CA LYS A 122 11.46 -15.03 -10.22
C LYS A 122 12.97 -15.04 -9.96
N TRP A 123 13.43 -14.17 -9.08
CA TRP A 123 14.84 -13.98 -8.72
C TRP A 123 14.95 -13.78 -7.20
N PRO A 124 14.80 -14.84 -6.40
CA PRO A 124 14.78 -14.74 -4.92
C PRO A 124 16.10 -14.26 -4.30
N ALA A 125 17.20 -14.32 -5.05
CA ALA A 125 18.49 -13.77 -4.63
C ALA A 125 18.65 -12.27 -4.93
N ALA A 126 17.74 -11.67 -5.72
CA ALA A 126 17.80 -10.25 -6.05
C ALA A 126 17.37 -9.42 -4.84
N ALA A 127 18.26 -8.53 -4.39
CA ALA A 127 17.89 -7.53 -3.40
C ALA A 127 16.96 -6.49 -4.04
N ILE A 128 15.97 -6.01 -3.28
CA ILE A 128 14.97 -5.05 -3.73
C ILE A 128 15.14 -3.77 -2.91
N THR A 129 15.21 -2.63 -3.59
CA THR A 129 15.18 -1.30 -2.94
C THR A 129 14.05 -0.46 -3.51
N GLU A 130 13.42 0.31 -2.64
CA GLU A 130 12.59 1.44 -3.00
C GLU A 130 13.46 2.56 -3.59
N ALA A 131 12.88 3.35 -4.50
CA ALA A 131 13.52 4.51 -5.11
C ALA A 131 12.53 5.66 -5.29
N HIS A 132 13.03 6.90 -5.15
CA HIS A 132 12.27 8.13 -5.37
C HIS A 132 12.94 9.00 -6.45
N PRO A 133 12.77 8.69 -7.75
CA PRO A 133 13.52 9.32 -8.84
C PRO A 133 13.45 10.85 -8.87
N LYS A 134 12.26 11.42 -8.66
CA LYS A 134 12.06 12.88 -8.62
C LYS A 134 12.76 13.53 -7.44
N ALA A 135 12.83 12.85 -6.29
CA ALA A 135 13.56 13.35 -5.13
C ALA A 135 15.07 13.24 -5.34
N LEU A 136 15.55 12.13 -5.92
CA LEU A 136 16.96 11.93 -6.27
C LEU A 136 17.48 13.03 -7.20
N LEU A 137 16.71 13.39 -8.24
CA LEU A 137 17.02 14.52 -9.13
C LEU A 137 17.07 15.87 -8.42
N ARG A 138 16.62 16.01 -7.17
CA ARG A 138 16.73 17.27 -6.42
C ARG A 138 17.92 17.30 -5.48
N VAL A 139 18.42 16.14 -5.07
CA VAL A 139 19.34 16.04 -3.92
C VAL A 139 20.65 15.34 -4.23
N CYS A 140 20.83 14.76 -5.43
CA CYS A 140 22.03 14.02 -5.80
C CYS A 140 22.52 14.44 -7.19
N SER A 141 23.62 15.20 -7.22
CA SER A 141 24.31 15.64 -8.43
C SER A 141 24.76 14.48 -9.32
N ASP A 142 25.33 13.41 -8.77
CA ASP A 142 25.79 12.23 -9.53
C ASP A 142 24.65 11.57 -10.33
N VAL A 143 23.42 11.66 -9.82
CA VAL A 143 22.23 11.12 -10.49
C VAL A 143 21.84 11.98 -11.71
N HIS A 144 22.22 13.26 -11.74
CA HIS A 144 21.94 14.14 -12.90
C HIS A 144 22.78 13.74 -14.10
N GLU A 145 24.06 13.42 -13.90
CA GLU A 145 24.95 12.98 -14.97
C GLU A 145 24.43 11.70 -15.64
N PHE A 146 23.98 10.74 -14.82
CA PHE A 146 23.36 9.53 -15.34
C PHE A 146 22.03 9.83 -16.06
N ALA A 147 21.17 10.68 -15.48
CA ALA A 147 19.90 11.06 -16.10
C ALA A 147 20.09 11.81 -17.43
N ALA A 148 21.21 12.51 -17.63
CA ALA A 148 21.52 13.29 -18.82
C ALA A 148 22.02 12.45 -20.02
N ILE A 149 22.22 11.13 -19.85
CA ILE A 149 22.56 10.23 -20.95
C ILE A 149 21.45 10.29 -22.02
N GLN A 150 21.84 10.55 -23.26
CA GLN A 150 20.94 10.87 -24.38
C GLN A 150 19.84 9.81 -24.60
N ASP A 151 20.18 8.54 -24.41
CA ASP A 151 19.25 7.41 -24.54
C ASP A 151 18.13 7.41 -23.48
N LEU A 152 18.35 8.00 -22.30
CA LEU A 152 17.33 8.10 -21.24
C LEU A 152 16.42 9.32 -21.42
N GLN A 153 16.87 10.35 -22.15
CA GLN A 153 16.11 11.56 -22.42
C GLN A 153 15.17 11.40 -23.62
N GLY A 154 15.59 10.67 -24.65
CA GLY A 154 14.79 10.43 -25.87
C GLY A 154 13.57 9.53 -25.66
N GLU A 155 13.63 8.66 -24.65
CA GLU A 155 12.65 7.58 -24.40
C GLU A 155 11.53 7.98 -23.39
N GLY A 156 11.60 9.19 -22.83
CA GLY A 156 10.57 9.76 -21.96
C GLY A 156 10.80 9.57 -20.45
N HIS A 157 10.06 10.36 -19.66
CA HIS A 157 10.31 10.52 -18.22
C HIS A 157 10.18 9.22 -17.39
N HIS A 158 9.38 8.26 -17.83
CA HIS A 158 9.24 6.97 -17.14
C HIS A 158 10.50 6.11 -17.24
N ILE A 159 11.19 6.12 -18.39
CA ILE A 159 12.42 5.35 -18.60
C ILE A 159 13.58 5.96 -17.81
N ARG A 160 13.68 7.30 -17.80
CA ARG A 160 14.60 8.00 -16.89
C ARG A 160 14.34 7.61 -15.44
N ASP A 161 13.10 7.71 -14.97
CA ASP A 161 12.75 7.43 -13.58
C ASP A 161 13.06 5.96 -13.20
N ALA A 162 12.82 5.00 -14.10
CA ALA A 162 13.23 3.60 -13.93
C ALA A 162 14.76 3.43 -13.85
N GLY A 163 15.51 4.14 -14.70
CA GLY A 163 16.97 4.20 -14.64
C GLY A 163 17.49 4.69 -13.29
N LEU A 164 16.84 5.70 -12.69
CA LEU A 164 17.19 6.17 -11.34
C LEU A 164 16.86 5.16 -10.24
N GLY A 165 15.83 4.34 -10.47
CA GLY A 165 15.59 3.13 -9.67
C GLY A 165 16.78 2.17 -9.71
N ALA A 166 17.33 1.93 -10.91
CA ALA A 166 18.52 1.08 -11.07
C ALA A 166 19.77 1.67 -10.37
N ILE A 167 19.96 2.99 -10.39
CA ILE A 167 21.04 3.64 -9.62
C ILE A 167 20.89 3.41 -8.12
N SER A 168 19.67 3.48 -7.60
CA SER A 168 19.41 3.19 -6.17
C SER A 168 19.76 1.73 -5.84
N ALA A 169 19.44 0.80 -6.75
CA ALA A 169 19.82 -0.61 -6.61
C ALA A 169 21.33 -0.84 -6.66
N LEU A 170 22.07 -0.12 -7.52
CA LEU A 170 23.53 -0.15 -7.54
C LEU A 170 24.11 0.37 -6.22
N ALA A 171 23.62 1.50 -5.73
CA ALA A 171 24.06 2.05 -4.45
C ALA A 171 23.84 1.07 -3.28
N MET A 172 22.74 0.31 -3.31
CA MET A 172 22.46 -0.77 -2.36
C MET A 172 23.49 -1.90 -2.43
N ILE A 173 23.74 -2.45 -3.62
CA ILE A 173 24.66 -3.58 -3.81
C ILE A 173 26.10 -3.17 -3.46
N GLU A 174 26.51 -1.97 -3.86
CA GLU A 174 27.85 -1.43 -3.57
C GLU A 174 28.00 -0.92 -2.13
N LYS A 175 26.90 -0.87 -1.37
CA LYS A 175 26.83 -0.28 -0.03
C LYS A 175 27.46 1.11 0.04
N ARG A 176 27.10 1.97 -0.92
CA ARG A 176 27.76 3.25 -1.16
C ARG A 176 27.76 4.11 0.11
N ALA A 177 28.94 4.54 0.57
CA ALA A 177 29.10 5.20 1.87
C ALA A 177 28.29 6.50 2.04
N SER A 178 28.13 7.27 0.95
CA SER A 178 27.32 8.51 0.94
C SER A 178 25.81 8.26 0.95
N TRP A 179 25.38 7.01 0.87
CA TRP A 179 23.98 6.58 0.90
C TRP A 179 23.70 5.79 2.19
N GLN A 180 22.42 5.61 2.49
CA GLN A 180 21.97 4.83 3.63
C GLN A 180 20.67 4.12 3.29
N ASP A 181 20.43 3.00 3.99
CA ASP A 181 19.15 2.32 3.99
C ASP A 181 18.20 3.00 4.97
N LEU A 182 17.20 3.72 4.47
CA LEU A 182 16.18 4.39 5.27
C LEU A 182 15.21 3.39 5.90
N ALA A 183 14.97 2.23 5.28
CA ALA A 183 14.09 1.21 5.85
C ALA A 183 14.68 0.65 7.16
N ALA A 184 16.01 0.62 7.28
CA ALA A 184 16.71 0.22 8.49
C ALA A 184 16.61 1.24 9.64
N THR A 185 16.08 2.44 9.39
CA THR A 185 15.86 3.47 10.42
C THR A 185 14.45 3.42 11.01
N GLU A 186 13.53 2.71 10.36
CA GLU A 186 12.16 2.55 10.82
C GLU A 186 12.11 1.54 11.98
N PRO A 187 11.48 1.88 13.12
CA PRO A 187 11.24 0.91 14.18
C PRO A 187 10.19 -0.11 13.72
N GLU A 188 10.56 -1.40 13.73
CA GLU A 188 9.67 -2.53 13.42
C GLU A 188 8.93 -2.41 12.07
N PRO A 189 9.65 -2.28 10.93
CA PRO A 189 9.03 -2.07 9.64
C PRO A 189 8.15 -3.25 9.23
N LEU A 190 6.93 -2.95 8.80
CA LEU A 190 6.04 -3.93 8.19
C LEU A 190 6.29 -3.97 6.68
N TYR A 191 6.44 -5.19 6.16
CA TYR A 191 6.54 -5.43 4.72
C TYR A 191 5.29 -6.20 4.26
N PRO A 192 4.26 -5.51 3.76
CA PRO A 192 2.99 -6.15 3.35
C PRO A 192 3.15 -7.26 2.30
N LEU A 193 4.29 -7.31 1.61
CA LEU A 193 4.65 -8.30 0.61
C LEU A 193 5.31 -9.56 1.17
N GLY A 194 5.62 -9.59 2.47
CA GLY A 194 6.31 -10.69 3.13
C GLY A 194 7.80 -10.80 2.77
N VAL A 195 8.35 -9.81 2.07
CA VAL A 195 9.77 -9.74 1.67
C VAL A 195 10.37 -8.44 2.19
N GLN A 196 11.57 -8.53 2.75
CA GLN A 196 12.29 -7.34 3.18
C GLN A 196 12.68 -6.50 1.96
N VAL A 197 12.39 -5.22 2.00
CA VAL A 197 12.76 -4.23 0.98
C VAL A 197 13.63 -3.18 1.66
N ALA A 198 14.74 -2.83 1.02
CA ALA A 198 15.59 -1.74 1.45
C ALA A 198 15.07 -0.40 0.91
N TYR A 199 15.58 0.72 1.43
CA TYR A 199 15.34 2.02 0.85
C TYR A 199 16.65 2.82 0.82
N TRP A 200 17.49 2.53 -0.17
CA TRP A 200 18.76 3.21 -0.35
C TRP A 200 18.57 4.61 -0.91
N PHE A 201 18.99 5.61 -0.13
CA PHE A 201 18.88 7.02 -0.47
C PHE A 201 20.12 7.82 0.01
N PRO A 202 20.50 8.93 -0.66
CA PRO A 202 21.59 9.79 -0.21
C PRO A 202 21.42 10.28 1.23
N ARG A 203 22.50 10.27 2.03
CA ARG A 203 22.48 10.73 3.44
C ARG A 203 22.27 12.23 3.58
N ARG A 204 22.71 13.01 2.60
CA ARG A 204 22.64 14.46 2.57
C ARG A 204 22.39 14.90 1.14
N ALA A 205 21.75 16.05 0.98
CA ALA A 205 21.67 16.68 -0.31
C ALA A 205 23.07 17.15 -0.73
N ASP A 206 23.48 16.76 -1.93
CA ASP A 206 24.55 17.40 -2.69
C ASP A 206 23.90 17.96 -3.96
N PRO A 207 23.20 19.11 -3.84
CA PRO A 207 22.55 19.72 -4.99
C PRO A 207 23.62 20.06 -6.04
N SER A 208 23.31 19.82 -7.31
CA SER A 208 24.16 20.15 -8.46
C SER A 208 24.87 21.49 -8.26
N ARG A 209 26.20 21.47 -8.35
CA ARG A 209 27.01 22.68 -8.51
C ARG A 209 26.59 23.45 -9.76
#